data_AF-G5QVW5-F1
#
_entry.id   AF-G5QVW5-F1
#
_cell.length_a   1.000
_cell.length_b   1.000
_cell.length_c   1.000
_cell.angle_alpha   90.00
_cell.angle_beta   90.00
_cell.angle_gamma   90.00
#
_symmetry.space_group_name_H-M   'P 1'
#
loop_
_entity.id
_entity.type
_entity.pdbx_description
1 polymer ?
#
loop_
_entity_poly.entity_id
_entity_poly.type
_entity_poly.pdbx_seq_one_letter_code
_entity_poly.pdbx_strand_id
1 'polypeptide(L)'
;DRVKEVRRLTHRLTDTPAIVTTDADEMSTQMAKLFAAAGQSVPEVKYIFELNPDHVLVKRTADTEDEAQFKEWVELLLDQALFAERGTLEDPNQFIRRMNQLLVS
;
A
#
# COMPACT_ATOMS: atom_id res chain seq x y z
N ASP A 1 -3.51 8.66 9.12
CA ASP A 1 -4.23 7.63 9.89
C ASP A 1 -4.32 6.25 9.23
N ARG A 2 -4.30 6.12 7.89
CA ARG A 2 -4.39 4.80 7.20
C ARG A 2 -3.16 3.89 7.31
N VAL A 3 -1.99 4.47 7.58
CA VAL A 3 -0.73 3.75 7.76
C VAL A 3 -0.07 4.24 9.05
N LYS A 4 0.62 3.34 9.74
CA LYS A 4 1.33 3.61 10.98
C LYS A 4 2.54 4.52 10.76
N GLU A 5 3.31 4.19 9.74
CA GLU A 5 4.60 4.81 9.45
C GLU A 5 4.91 4.67 7.96
N VAL A 6 5.66 5.61 7.40
CA VAL A 6 6.19 5.53 6.04
C VAL A 6 7.71 5.44 6.12
N ARG A 7 8.28 4.36 5.58
CA ARG A 7 9.74 4.12 5.59
C ARG A 7 10.31 4.04 4.18
N ARG A 8 11.59 4.35 4.06
CA ARG A 8 12.36 4.04 2.85
C ARG A 8 12.79 2.59 2.89
N LEU A 9 12.46 1.87 1.83
CA LEU A 9 12.88 0.50 1.64
C LEU A 9 14.26 0.50 1.02
N THR A 10 15.26 0.00 1.75
CA THR A 10 16.66 0.16 1.34
C THR A 10 17.21 -1.00 0.51
N HIS A 11 16.71 -2.25 0.66
CA HIS A 11 17.42 -3.40 0.08
C HIS A 11 16.58 -4.61 -0.39
N ARG A 12 15.26 -4.50 -0.58
CA ARG A 12 14.43 -5.71 -0.81
C ARG A 12 13.56 -5.76 -2.06
N LEU A 13 13.50 -4.71 -2.88
CA LEU A 13 12.62 -4.69 -4.06
C LEU A 13 13.39 -4.23 -5.30
N THR A 14 13.43 -5.09 -6.32
CA THR A 14 14.00 -4.76 -7.63
C THR A 14 12.90 -4.16 -8.52
N ASP A 15 11.77 -4.87 -8.64
CA ASP A 15 10.69 -4.51 -9.58
C ASP A 15 9.41 -4.01 -8.89
N THR A 16 9.36 -3.98 -7.56
CA THR A 16 8.16 -3.55 -6.82
C THR A 16 8.37 -2.13 -6.28
N PRO A 17 7.41 -1.20 -6.51
CA PRO A 17 7.54 0.19 -6.06
C PRO A 17 7.31 0.38 -4.56
N ALA A 18 6.44 -0.43 -3.96
CA ALA A 18 6.06 -0.28 -2.56
C ALA A 18 5.58 -1.60 -1.96
N ILE A 19 5.76 -1.78 -0.65
CA ILE A 19 5.17 -2.87 0.12
C ILE A 19 4.57 -2.33 1.42
N VAL A 20 3.75 -3.15 2.06
CA VAL A 20 3.30 -2.92 3.42
C VAL A 20 3.78 -4.04 4.31
N THR A 21 4.18 -3.69 5.53
CA THR A 21 4.60 -4.63 6.57
C THR A 21 3.88 -4.31 7.87
N THR A 22 3.96 -5.20 8.85
CA THR A 22 3.50 -4.95 10.23
C THR A 22 4.69 -5.11 11.16
N ASP A 23 4.70 -4.42 12.31
CA ASP A 23 5.71 -4.69 13.33
C ASP A 23 5.52 -6.09 13.92
N ALA A 24 6.61 -6.66 14.45
CA ALA A 24 6.64 -8.04 14.96
C ALA A 24 5.68 -8.27 16.14
N ASP A 25 5.47 -7.24 16.97
CA ASP A 25 4.60 -7.29 18.15
C ASP A 25 3.15 -6.84 17.86
N GLU A 26 2.83 -6.52 16.61
CA GLU A 26 1.50 -6.06 16.20
C GLU A 26 0.69 -7.13 15.47
N MET A 27 -0.61 -6.88 15.35
CA MET A 27 -1.54 -7.74 14.62
C MET A 27 -1.07 -7.88 13.17
N SER A 28 -0.68 -9.08 12.77
CA SER A 28 -0.33 -9.37 11.38
C SER A 28 -1.57 -9.59 10.52
N THR A 29 -1.43 -9.43 9.20
CA THR A 29 -2.49 -9.72 8.22
C THR A 29 -3.04 -11.14 8.37
N GLN A 30 -2.15 -12.11 8.63
CA GLN A 30 -2.53 -13.51 8.81
C GLN A 30 -3.32 -13.72 10.11
N MET A 31 -2.90 -13.08 11.20
CA MET A 31 -3.60 -13.15 12.47
C MET A 31 -5.00 -12.52 12.35
N ALA A 32 -5.12 -11.37 11.68
CA ALA A 32 -6.41 -10.75 11.39
C ALA A 32 -7.37 -11.68 10.60
N LYS A 33 -6.85 -12.43 9.62
CA LYS A 33 -7.63 -13.44 8.88
C LYS A 33 -8.12 -14.59 9.79
N LEU A 34 -7.30 -15.03 10.74
CA LEU A 34 -7.70 -16.05 11.72
C LEU A 34 -8.80 -15.55 12.65
N PHE A 35 -8.72 -14.30 13.12
CA PHE A 35 -9.79 -13.68 13.92
C PHE A 35 -11.11 -13.62 13.15
N ALA A 36 -11.08 -13.20 11.87
CA ALA A 36 -12.25 -13.21 11.01
C ALA A 36 -12.85 -14.61 10.85
N ALA A 37 -12.01 -15.61 10.59
CA ALA A 37 -12.44 -17.00 10.43
C ALA A 37 -13.03 -17.59 11.72
N ALA A 38 -12.58 -17.13 12.88
CA ALA A 38 -13.12 -17.48 14.19
C ALA A 38 -14.41 -16.71 14.56
N GLY A 39 -14.91 -15.82 13.68
CA GLY A 39 -16.10 -15.00 13.92
C GLY A 39 -15.89 -13.92 14.99
N GLN A 40 -14.63 -13.62 15.34
CA GLN A 40 -14.28 -12.56 16.28
C GLN A 40 -14.16 -11.22 15.54
N SER A 41 -14.38 -10.12 16.26
CA SER A 41 -14.09 -8.79 15.72
C SER A 41 -12.61 -8.68 15.37
N VAL A 42 -12.30 -8.38 14.12
CA VAL A 42 -10.92 -8.22 13.65
C VAL A 42 -10.39 -6.85 14.10
N PRO A 43 -9.32 -6.79 14.88
CA PRO A 43 -8.67 -5.53 15.22
C PRO A 43 -8.10 -4.86 13.96
N GLU A 44 -8.07 -3.54 13.94
CA GLU A 44 -7.47 -2.78 12.84
C GLU A 44 -5.98 -3.09 12.72
N VAL A 45 -5.55 -3.52 11.53
CA VAL A 45 -4.13 -3.78 11.24
C VAL A 45 -3.48 -2.47 10.82
N LYS A 46 -2.49 -2.04 11.59
CA LYS A 46 -1.72 -0.84 11.30
C LYS A 46 -0.49 -1.20 10.46
N TYR A 47 -0.56 -0.92 9.17
CA TYR A 47 0.52 -1.21 8.23
C TYR A 47 1.60 -0.12 8.25
N ILE A 48 2.85 -0.54 8.10
CA ILE A 48 4.00 0.29 7.77
C ILE A 48 4.12 0.29 6.25
N PHE A 49 4.11 1.47 5.64
CA PHE A 49 4.21 1.60 4.19
C PHE A 49 5.65 1.88 3.79
N GLU A 50 6.25 0.96 3.05
CA GLU A 50 7.65 1.03 2.66
C GLU A 50 7.78 1.30 1.16
N LEU A 51 8.45 2.39 0.80
CA LEU A 51 8.63 2.83 -0.58
C LEU A 51 10.04 2.51 -1.09
N ASN A 52 10.14 1.99 -2.31
CA ASN A 52 11.41 1.74 -2.99
C ASN A 52 11.90 3.01 -3.72
N PRO A 53 12.90 3.73 -3.19
CA PRO A 53 13.35 4.99 -3.79
C PRO A 53 13.97 4.80 -5.17
N ASP A 54 14.42 3.60 -5.53
CA ASP A 54 15.06 3.33 -6.81
C ASP A 54 14.07 3.09 -7.94
N HIS A 55 12.82 2.77 -7.62
CA HIS A 55 11.79 2.43 -8.58
C HIS A 55 11.28 3.64 -9.37
N VAL A 56 11.10 3.47 -10.68
CA VAL A 56 10.70 4.56 -11.61
C VAL A 56 9.39 5.22 -11.18
N LEU A 57 8.39 4.45 -10.76
CA LEU A 57 7.11 4.99 -10.28
C LEU A 57 7.26 5.82 -9.00
N VAL A 58 8.14 5.44 -8.08
CA VAL A 58 8.35 6.20 -6.83
C VAL A 58 9.07 7.51 -7.13
N LYS A 59 10.07 7.49 -8.01
CA LYS A 59 10.75 8.71 -8.50
C LYS A 59 9.77 9.65 -9.20
N ARG A 60 8.98 9.13 -10.16
CA ARG A 60 7.93 9.91 -10.83
C ARG A 60 6.93 10.51 -9.85
N THR A 61 6.51 9.74 -8.85
CA THR A 61 5.61 10.24 -7.81
C THR A 61 6.26 11.38 -7.05
N ALA A 62 7.52 11.23 -6.63
CA ALA A 62 8.27 12.27 -5.92
C ALA A 62 8.51 13.54 -6.76
N ASP A 63 8.63 13.41 -8.08
CA ASP A 63 8.82 14.53 -9.01
C ASP A 63 7.50 15.21 -9.42
N THR A 64 6.35 14.67 -8.99
CA THR A 64 5.04 15.25 -9.32
C THR A 64 4.77 16.48 -8.45
N GLU A 65 4.73 17.66 -9.08
CA GLU A 65 4.47 18.93 -8.39
C GLU A 65 2.97 19.17 -8.12
N ASP A 66 2.09 18.60 -8.94
CA ASP A 66 0.63 18.71 -8.75
C ASP A 66 0.20 17.84 -7.56
N GLU A 67 -0.29 18.48 -6.49
CA GLU A 67 -0.69 17.79 -5.26
C GLU A 67 -1.81 16.76 -5.48
N ALA A 68 -2.74 17.01 -6.41
CA ALA A 68 -3.82 16.07 -6.69
C ALA A 68 -3.29 14.83 -7.42
N GLN A 69 -2.43 15.02 -8.42
CA GLN A 69 -1.79 13.93 -9.13
C GLN A 69 -0.83 13.14 -8.23
N PHE A 70 -0.07 13.84 -7.37
CA PHE A 70 0.79 13.22 -6.35
C PHE A 70 -0.03 12.31 -5.43
N LYS A 71 -1.17 12.80 -4.96
CA LYS A 71 -2.08 12.02 -4.11
C LYS A 71 -2.58 10.76 -4.82
N GLU A 72 -3.00 10.86 -6.09
CA GLU A 72 -3.44 9.68 -6.84
C GLU A 72 -2.33 8.65 -7.02
N TRP A 73 -1.09 9.08 -7.26
CA TRP A 73 0.05 8.16 -7.33
C TRP A 73 0.31 7.45 -5.99
N VAL A 74 0.36 8.19 -4.88
CA VAL A 74 0.57 7.60 -3.55
C VAL A 74 -0.53 6.61 -3.19
N GLU A 75 -1.78 6.96 -3.48
CA GLU A 75 -2.94 6.09 -3.27
C GLU A 75 -2.85 4.81 -4.12
N LEU A 76 -2.44 4.92 -5.38
CA LEU A 76 -2.22 3.75 -6.23
C LEU A 76 -1.13 2.82 -5.65
N LEU A 77 0.00 3.38 -5.24
CA LEU A 77 1.11 2.60 -4.66
C LEU A 77 0.71 1.90 -3.36
N LEU A 78 -0.07 2.57 -2.52
CA LEU A 78 -0.58 2.00 -1.28
C LEU A 78 -1.56 0.84 -1.57
N ASP A 79 -2.50 1.03 -2.48
CA ASP A 79 -3.44 -0.03 -2.85
C ASP A 79 -2.73 -1.24 -3.47
N GLN A 80 -1.71 -1.03 -4.31
CA GLN A 80 -0.89 -2.13 -4.84
C GLN A 80 -0.22 -2.93 -3.71
N ALA A 81 0.37 -2.24 -2.73
CA ALA A 81 1.01 -2.88 -1.59
C ALA A 81 0.00 -3.64 -0.72
N LEU A 82 -1.14 -3.03 -0.40
CA LEU A 82 -2.22 -3.66 0.36
C LEU A 82 -2.79 -4.88 -0.35
N PHE A 83 -2.96 -4.81 -1.68
CA PHE A 83 -3.42 -5.95 -2.48
C PHE A 83 -2.43 -7.10 -2.44
N ALA A 84 -1.12 -6.82 -2.57
CA ALA A 84 -0.08 -7.85 -2.49
C ALA A 84 -0.05 -8.56 -1.12
N GLU A 85 -0.23 -7.80 -0.03
CA GLU A 85 -0.19 -8.33 1.34
C GLU A 85 -1.49 -9.05 1.75
N ARG A 86 -2.65 -8.42 1.50
CA ARG A 86 -3.96 -8.96 1.91
C ARG A 86 -4.50 -9.99 0.92
N GLY A 87 -4.12 -9.92 -0.36
CA GLY A 87 -4.72 -10.66 -1.47
C GLY A 87 -6.10 -10.16 -1.88
N THR A 88 -6.56 -9.05 -1.29
CA THR A 88 -7.85 -8.42 -1.59
C THR A 88 -7.78 -6.92 -1.30
N LEU A 89 -8.68 -6.17 -1.92
CA LEU A 89 -8.88 -4.74 -1.68
C LEU A 89 -10.29 -4.49 -1.17
N GLU A 90 -10.45 -3.42 -0.40
CA GLU A 90 -11.76 -2.98 0.10
C GLU A 90 -12.64 -2.47 -1.03
N ASP A 91 -12.06 -1.69 -1.95
CA ASP A 91 -12.73 -1.24 -3.17
C ASP A 91 -11.86 -1.50 -4.41
N PRO A 92 -11.98 -2.69 -5.03
CA PRO A 92 -11.27 -3.01 -6.27
C PRO A 92 -11.64 -2.09 -7.43
N ASN A 93 -12.88 -1.56 -7.48
CA ASN A 93 -13.32 -0.70 -8.58
C ASN A 93 -12.67 0.68 -8.50
N GLN A 94 -12.52 1.23 -7.29
CA GLN A 94 -11.79 2.47 -7.08
C GLN A 94 -10.33 2.33 -7.51
N PHE A 95 -9.67 1.24 -7.11
CA PHE A 95 -8.30 0.95 -7.53
C PHE A 95 -8.15 0.91 -9.06
N ILE A 96 -9.02 0.17 -9.75
CA ILE A 96 -9.00 0.08 -11.21
C ILE A 96 -9.24 1.45 -11.87
N ARG A 97 -10.21 2.23 -11.36
CA ARG A 97 -10.49 3.58 -11.89
C ARG A 97 -9.29 4.50 -11.75
N ARG A 98 -8.63 4.51 -10.59
CA ARG A 98 -7.42 5.29 -10.34
C ARG A 98 -6.29 4.90 -11.27
N MET A 99 -6.03 3.60 -11.42
CA MET A 99 -5.03 3.09 -12.35
C MET A 99 -5.33 3.54 -13.78
N ASN A 100 -6.58 3.43 -14.23
CA ASN A 100 -6.97 3.84 -15.58
C ASN A 100 -6.82 5.34 -15.81
N GLN A 101 -7.13 6.17 -14.81
CA GLN A 101 -6.93 7.62 -14.89
C GLN A 101 -5.44 7.97 -15.05
N LEU A 102 -4.56 7.33 -14.27
CA LEU A 102 -3.11 7.55 -14.32
C LEU A 102 -2.43 6.98 -15.58
N LEU A 103 -3.04 5.99 -16.23
CA LEU A 103 -2.54 5.45 -17.51
C LEU A 103 -2.87 6.34 -18.71
N VAL A 104 -3.91 7.17 -18.60
CA VAL A 104 -4.37 8.08 -19.66
C VAL A 104 -3.79 9.49 -19.49
N SER A 105 -3.30 9.83 -18.29
CA SER A 105 -2.68 11.12 -17.96
C SER A 105 -1.29 11.31 -18.55
#